data_AF-I1PY58-F1
#
_entry.id   AF-I1PY58-F1
#
_cell.length_a   1.000
_cell.length_b   1.000
_cell.length_c   1.000
_cell.angle_alpha   90.00
_cell.angle_beta   90.00
_cell.angle_gamma   90.00
#
_symmetry.space_group_name_H-M   'P 1'
#
loop_
_entity.id
_entity.type
_entity.pdbx_description
1 polymer ?
#
loop_
_entity_poly.entity_id
_entity_poly.type
_entity_poly.pdbx_seq_one_letter_code
_entity_poly.pdbx_strand_id
1 'polypeptide(L)'
;MEAAGDDAAAAVRMRAAVKRLSFGTAEERAEAAGEVGRLARSDEGRKRLLPELGVVPPLVSMLADARGGGAGARMAAAGALLELARGAHRNKVHIVQAGLLKKLPLLMDDKDMSRSQELALLLLSISSLVNTDFPLASSELLPFLVAVLSADDAPADTKLPCLGALHNLSAKLEHVRDVASSGAVRALLALSLDRKTSEAALSVLGDLAATAAGREEMEEDEAAPRALVEAMTWHDAPRCQEHAAYLAMVLAHGSRLQRRRMRRLGVVQALLEVSLLGSPLAQRRAAKILQWFKEEGQDRIRAHSGPRMEGASSASCDGGGEGAKDRRNAVDRIVKQSLDRNMKSILRRATASVDLTSVKLLVGSSSSKSLPCETLHP
;
A
#
# COMPACT_ATOMS: atom_id res chain seq x y z
N MET A 1 -15.83 -44.44 -16.45
CA MET A 1 -17.30 -44.31 -16.49
C MET A 1 -17.80 -43.36 -15.38
N GLU A 2 -17.21 -43.42 -14.18
CA GLU A 2 -17.54 -42.57 -13.03
C GLU A 2 -17.25 -41.07 -13.27
N ALA A 3 -16.10 -40.72 -13.87
CA ALA A 3 -15.75 -39.32 -14.20
C ALA A 3 -16.69 -38.66 -15.23
N ALA A 4 -17.15 -39.41 -16.24
CA ALA A 4 -18.10 -38.91 -17.25
C ALA A 4 -19.52 -38.70 -16.66
N GLY A 5 -19.89 -39.49 -15.64
CA GLY A 5 -21.15 -39.30 -14.91
C GLY A 5 -21.13 -38.07 -14.01
N ASP A 6 -20.00 -37.78 -13.37
CA ASP A 6 -19.83 -36.60 -12.51
C ASP A 6 -19.84 -35.29 -13.34
N ASP A 7 -19.26 -35.29 -14.54
CA ASP A 7 -19.28 -34.13 -15.44
C ASP A 7 -20.68 -33.82 -15.98
N ALA A 8 -21.47 -34.84 -16.32
CA ALA A 8 -22.86 -34.64 -16.76
C ALA A 8 -23.74 -34.11 -15.61
N ALA A 9 -23.58 -34.64 -14.40
CA ALA A 9 -24.28 -34.16 -13.22
C ALA A 9 -23.88 -32.71 -12.87
N ALA A 10 -22.60 -32.37 -12.99
CA ALA A 10 -22.10 -31.02 -12.80
C ALA A 10 -22.67 -30.03 -13.83
N ALA A 11 -22.77 -30.42 -15.11
CA ALA A 11 -23.38 -29.61 -16.14
C ALA A 11 -24.87 -29.32 -15.87
N VAL A 12 -25.63 -30.32 -15.39
CA VAL A 12 -27.03 -30.12 -14.99
C VAL A 12 -27.12 -29.17 -13.79
N ARG A 13 -26.25 -29.34 -12.78
CA ARG A 13 -26.18 -28.44 -11.61
C ARG A 13 -25.89 -27.00 -12.01
N MET A 14 -24.88 -26.76 -12.87
CA MET A 14 -24.56 -25.42 -13.36
C MET A 14 -25.76 -24.77 -14.09
N ARG A 15 -26.45 -25.50 -14.97
CA ARG A 15 -27.65 -24.99 -15.67
C ARG A 15 -28.81 -24.70 -14.72
N ALA A 16 -29.01 -25.55 -13.70
CA ALA A 16 -30.03 -25.33 -12.68
C ALA A 16 -29.71 -24.09 -11.83
N ALA A 17 -28.43 -23.88 -11.47
CA ALA A 17 -27.99 -22.69 -10.77
C ALA A 17 -28.23 -21.41 -11.61
N VAL A 18 -27.91 -21.41 -12.90
CA VAL A 18 -28.18 -20.27 -13.81
C VAL A 18 -29.67 -19.93 -13.84
N LYS A 19 -30.55 -20.94 -13.94
CA LYS A 19 -32.01 -20.73 -13.96
C LYS A 19 -32.50 -20.09 -12.66
N ARG A 20 -32.10 -20.62 -11.50
CA ARG A 20 -32.47 -20.07 -10.19
C ARG A 20 -31.92 -18.66 -9.98
N LEU A 21 -30.69 -18.41 -10.43
CA LEU A 21 -30.07 -17.09 -10.37
C LEU A 21 -30.85 -16.03 -11.18
N SER A 22 -31.46 -16.43 -12.29
CA SER A 22 -32.19 -15.52 -13.19
C SER A 22 -33.66 -15.37 -12.79
N PHE A 23 -34.33 -16.45 -12.41
CA PHE A 23 -35.78 -16.51 -12.27
C PHE A 23 -36.28 -16.91 -10.87
N GLY A 24 -35.37 -17.28 -9.96
CA GLY A 24 -35.73 -17.66 -8.60
C GLY A 24 -36.12 -16.47 -7.74
N THR A 25 -36.65 -16.78 -6.55
CA THR A 25 -36.88 -15.82 -5.46
C THR A 25 -35.55 -15.22 -4.96
N ALA A 26 -35.61 -14.17 -4.14
CA ALA A 26 -34.39 -13.58 -3.57
C ALA A 26 -33.53 -14.60 -2.79
N GLU A 27 -34.18 -15.53 -2.10
CA GLU A 27 -33.52 -16.61 -1.35
C GLU A 27 -32.90 -17.65 -2.29
N GLU A 28 -33.67 -18.16 -3.27
CA GLU A 28 -33.17 -19.11 -4.26
C GLU A 28 -32.01 -18.53 -5.09
N ARG A 29 -32.06 -17.22 -5.37
CA ARG A 29 -31.00 -16.46 -6.03
C ARG A 29 -29.72 -16.40 -5.18
N ALA A 30 -29.84 -16.13 -3.89
CA ALA A 30 -28.72 -16.10 -2.97
C ALA A 30 -28.07 -17.48 -2.83
N GLU A 31 -28.87 -18.53 -2.70
CA GLU A 31 -28.39 -19.92 -2.66
C GLU A 31 -27.69 -20.30 -3.96
N ALA A 32 -28.27 -19.95 -5.11
CA ALA A 32 -27.69 -20.21 -6.42
C ALA A 32 -26.35 -19.48 -6.60
N ALA A 33 -26.24 -18.23 -6.12
CA ALA A 33 -24.96 -17.50 -6.13
C ALA A 33 -23.91 -18.23 -5.27
N GLY A 34 -24.27 -18.67 -4.06
CA GLY A 34 -23.39 -19.47 -3.21
C GLY A 34 -22.96 -20.79 -3.86
N GLU A 35 -23.86 -21.45 -4.59
CA GLU A 35 -23.53 -22.66 -5.35
C GLU A 35 -22.58 -22.38 -6.52
N VAL A 36 -22.80 -21.31 -7.29
CA VAL A 36 -21.87 -20.88 -8.35
C VAL A 36 -20.48 -20.63 -7.77
N GLY A 37 -20.38 -19.95 -6.63
CA GLY A 37 -19.11 -19.75 -5.93
C GLY A 37 -18.43 -21.06 -5.52
N ARG A 38 -19.18 -22.03 -4.97
CA ARG A 38 -18.64 -23.35 -4.62
C ARG A 38 -18.15 -24.12 -5.85
N LEU A 39 -18.93 -24.13 -6.93
CA LEU A 39 -18.57 -24.80 -8.19
C LEU A 39 -17.30 -24.20 -8.79
N ALA A 40 -17.22 -22.85 -8.85
CA ALA A 40 -16.04 -22.14 -9.32
C ALA A 40 -14.79 -22.43 -8.47
N ARG A 41 -14.93 -22.54 -7.14
CA ARG A 41 -13.82 -22.88 -6.24
C ARG A 41 -13.35 -24.33 -6.43
N SER A 42 -14.27 -25.25 -6.68
CA SER A 42 -14.00 -26.69 -6.68
C SER A 42 -13.24 -27.19 -7.90
N ASP A 43 -13.42 -26.55 -9.07
CA ASP A 43 -12.89 -27.04 -10.34
C ASP A 43 -12.63 -25.91 -11.34
N GLU A 44 -11.42 -25.87 -11.90
CA GLU A 44 -11.01 -24.83 -12.86
C GLU A 44 -11.71 -24.95 -14.22
N GLY A 45 -12.12 -26.16 -14.64
CA GLY A 45 -12.91 -26.36 -15.85
C GLY A 45 -14.31 -25.76 -15.71
N ARG A 46 -15.00 -26.07 -14.60
CA ARG A 46 -16.31 -25.50 -14.24
C ARG A 46 -16.22 -23.98 -14.11
N LYS A 47 -15.17 -23.46 -13.47
CA LYS A 47 -14.91 -22.01 -13.36
C LYS A 47 -14.86 -21.33 -14.74
N ARG A 48 -14.25 -21.96 -15.75
CA ARG A 48 -14.18 -21.41 -17.12
C ARG A 48 -15.52 -21.49 -17.86
N LEU A 49 -16.31 -22.53 -17.61
CA LEU A 49 -17.61 -22.74 -18.29
C LEU A 49 -18.73 -21.88 -17.72
N LEU A 50 -18.72 -21.59 -16.42
CA LEU A 50 -19.79 -20.86 -15.74
C LEU A 50 -20.14 -19.50 -16.40
N PRO A 51 -19.17 -18.63 -16.76
CA PRO A 51 -19.47 -17.40 -17.49
C PRO A 51 -20.11 -17.63 -18.86
N GLU A 52 -19.72 -18.69 -19.58
CA GLU A 52 -20.30 -19.05 -20.89
C GLU A 52 -21.76 -19.49 -20.77
N LEU A 53 -22.13 -20.03 -19.60
CA LEU A 53 -23.52 -20.35 -19.26
C LEU A 53 -24.34 -19.13 -18.82
N GLY A 54 -23.77 -17.93 -18.81
CA GLY A 54 -24.48 -16.68 -18.55
C GLY A 54 -24.71 -16.37 -17.08
N VAL A 55 -23.92 -16.93 -16.15
CA VAL A 55 -24.09 -16.62 -14.70
C VAL A 55 -23.66 -15.20 -14.33
N VAL A 56 -22.78 -14.57 -15.12
CA VAL A 56 -22.15 -13.30 -14.73
C VAL A 56 -23.13 -12.12 -14.74
N PRO A 57 -23.93 -11.87 -15.80
CA PRO A 57 -24.85 -10.73 -15.79
C PRO A 57 -25.87 -10.74 -14.64
N PRO A 58 -26.53 -11.87 -14.30
CA PRO A 58 -27.43 -11.90 -13.16
C PRO A 58 -26.71 -11.71 -11.81
N LEU A 59 -25.48 -12.23 -11.63
CA LEU A 59 -24.67 -11.96 -10.43
C LEU A 59 -24.35 -10.47 -10.29
N VAL A 60 -23.92 -9.82 -11.37
CA VAL A 60 -23.60 -8.39 -11.38
C VAL A 60 -24.85 -7.53 -11.15
N SER A 61 -26.01 -7.95 -11.68
CA SER A 61 -27.28 -7.30 -11.39
C SER A 61 -27.68 -7.45 -9.92
N MET A 62 -27.56 -8.66 -9.37
CA MET A 62 -27.89 -8.96 -7.97
C MET A 62 -27.02 -8.17 -7.00
N LEU A 63 -25.71 -8.06 -7.26
CA LEU A 63 -24.78 -7.28 -6.47
C LEU A 63 -25.25 -5.81 -6.29
N ALA A 64 -25.79 -5.22 -7.35
CA ALA A 64 -26.24 -3.83 -7.38
C ALA A 64 -27.72 -3.62 -7.03
N ASP A 65 -28.46 -4.68 -6.74
CA ASP A 65 -29.89 -4.60 -6.46
C ASP A 65 -30.15 -4.26 -4.98
N ALA A 66 -30.00 -2.97 -4.64
CA ALA A 66 -30.22 -2.47 -3.29
C ALA A 66 -31.69 -2.53 -2.82
N ARG A 67 -32.65 -2.73 -3.73
CA ARG A 67 -34.09 -2.70 -3.42
C ARG A 67 -34.74 -4.09 -3.41
N GLY A 68 -34.22 -5.04 -4.20
CA GLY A 68 -34.84 -6.34 -4.42
C GLY A 68 -34.15 -7.53 -3.75
N GLY A 69 -32.89 -7.41 -3.34
CA GLY A 69 -32.14 -8.48 -2.66
C GLY A 69 -31.54 -7.99 -1.34
N GLY A 70 -31.91 -8.64 -0.23
CA GLY A 70 -31.31 -8.32 1.08
C GLY A 70 -29.78 -8.42 1.06
N ALA A 71 -29.10 -7.80 2.02
CA ALA A 71 -27.64 -7.73 2.09
C ALA A 71 -26.95 -9.09 1.87
N GLY A 72 -27.52 -10.19 2.39
CA GLY A 72 -27.02 -11.55 2.18
C GLY A 72 -26.93 -11.98 0.72
N ALA A 73 -27.91 -11.64 -0.12
CA ALA A 73 -27.89 -11.98 -1.54
C ALA A 73 -26.78 -11.23 -2.29
N ARG A 74 -26.57 -9.96 -1.95
CA ARG A 74 -25.53 -9.10 -2.55
C ARG A 74 -24.13 -9.58 -2.16
N MET A 75 -23.96 -9.97 -0.90
CA MET A 75 -22.72 -10.58 -0.40
C MET A 75 -22.45 -11.93 -1.06
N ALA A 76 -23.48 -12.78 -1.22
CA ALA A 76 -23.35 -14.04 -1.95
C ALA A 76 -22.94 -13.81 -3.42
N ALA A 77 -23.49 -12.79 -4.07
CA ALA A 77 -23.10 -12.40 -5.42
C ALA A 77 -21.65 -11.90 -5.49
N ALA A 78 -21.21 -11.04 -4.55
CA ALA A 78 -19.83 -10.57 -4.46
C ALA A 78 -18.85 -11.74 -4.29
N GLY A 79 -19.17 -12.67 -3.38
CA GLY A 79 -18.38 -13.87 -3.15
C GLY A 79 -18.30 -14.77 -4.40
N ALA A 80 -19.41 -15.01 -5.08
CA ALA A 80 -19.44 -15.81 -6.30
C ALA A 80 -18.60 -15.17 -7.43
N LEU A 81 -18.73 -13.85 -7.63
CA LEU A 81 -17.94 -13.11 -8.61
C LEU A 81 -16.44 -13.14 -8.28
N LEU A 82 -16.07 -13.03 -7.00
CA LEU A 82 -14.69 -13.16 -6.55
C LEU A 82 -14.11 -14.55 -6.87
N GLU A 83 -14.87 -15.62 -6.60
CA GLU A 83 -14.45 -16.98 -6.94
C GLU A 83 -14.28 -17.19 -8.46
N LEU A 84 -15.19 -16.63 -9.26
CA LEU A 84 -15.08 -16.65 -10.72
C LEU A 84 -13.86 -15.87 -11.22
N ALA A 85 -13.54 -14.74 -10.60
CA ALA A 85 -12.41 -13.89 -10.98
C ALA A 85 -11.05 -14.48 -10.57
N ARG A 86 -11.00 -15.31 -9.52
CA ARG A 86 -9.74 -15.78 -8.94
C ARG A 86 -8.99 -16.71 -9.90
N GLY A 87 -7.80 -16.28 -10.32
CA GLY A 87 -6.91 -17.04 -11.19
C GLY A 87 -7.34 -17.11 -12.66
N ALA A 88 -8.48 -16.52 -13.05
CA ALA A 88 -9.04 -16.67 -14.38
C ALA A 88 -9.19 -15.30 -15.08
N HIS A 89 -8.19 -14.92 -15.90
CA HIS A 89 -8.19 -13.64 -16.62
C HIS A 89 -9.43 -13.45 -17.49
N ARG A 90 -9.81 -14.46 -18.28
CA ARG A 90 -11.01 -14.42 -19.13
C ARG A 90 -12.28 -14.12 -18.34
N ASN A 91 -12.41 -14.67 -17.13
CA ASN A 91 -13.59 -14.44 -16.29
C ASN A 91 -13.66 -13.00 -15.77
N LYS A 92 -12.52 -12.42 -15.38
CA LYS A 92 -12.43 -11.00 -14.99
C LYS A 92 -12.97 -10.10 -16.11
N VAL A 93 -12.60 -10.38 -17.37
CA VAL A 93 -13.10 -9.66 -18.55
C VAL A 93 -14.62 -9.77 -18.66
N HIS A 94 -15.21 -10.97 -18.51
CA HIS A 94 -16.67 -11.15 -18.55
C HIS A 94 -17.37 -10.34 -17.46
N ILE A 95 -16.78 -10.26 -16.26
CA ILE A 95 -17.33 -9.50 -15.12
C ILE A 95 -17.33 -7.99 -15.43
N VAL A 96 -16.23 -7.46 -15.99
CA VAL A 96 -16.17 -6.04 -16.40
C VAL A 96 -17.16 -5.77 -17.54
N GLN A 97 -17.21 -6.63 -18.55
CA GLN A 97 -18.13 -6.50 -19.70
C GLN A 97 -19.61 -6.57 -19.30
N ALA A 98 -19.95 -7.31 -18.23
CA ALA A 98 -21.28 -7.32 -17.64
C ALA A 98 -21.63 -6.02 -16.89
N GLY A 99 -20.72 -5.05 -16.84
CA GLY A 99 -20.97 -3.71 -16.31
C GLY A 99 -20.73 -3.55 -14.82
N LEU A 100 -19.85 -4.37 -14.21
CA LEU A 100 -19.52 -4.26 -12.78
C LEU A 100 -19.08 -2.83 -12.42
N LEU A 101 -18.14 -2.26 -13.19
CA LEU A 101 -17.55 -0.95 -12.88
C LEU A 101 -18.60 0.17 -12.90
N LYS A 102 -19.49 0.17 -13.90
CA LYS A 102 -20.62 1.11 -14.01
C LYS A 102 -21.61 1.05 -12.85
N LYS A 103 -21.64 -0.06 -12.11
CA LYS A 103 -22.54 -0.25 -10.96
C LYS A 103 -21.90 0.13 -9.63
N LEU A 104 -20.60 0.41 -9.57
CA LEU A 104 -19.90 0.79 -8.35
C LEU A 104 -20.53 2.00 -7.62
N PRO A 105 -21.02 3.06 -8.30
CA PRO A 105 -21.67 4.17 -7.60
C PRO A 105 -22.86 3.73 -6.76
N LEU A 106 -23.64 2.74 -7.22
CA LEU A 106 -24.79 2.19 -6.48
C LEU A 106 -24.39 1.40 -5.23
N LEU A 107 -23.13 0.93 -5.18
CA LEU A 107 -22.59 0.19 -4.05
C LEU A 107 -21.94 1.12 -3.00
N MET A 108 -21.63 2.37 -3.37
CA MET A 108 -20.99 3.34 -2.46
C MET A 108 -21.94 3.82 -1.37
N ASP A 109 -23.21 4.05 -1.72
CA ASP A 109 -24.23 4.54 -0.78
C ASP A 109 -24.63 3.47 0.26
N ASP A 110 -24.32 2.21 -0.03
CA ASP A 110 -24.61 1.09 0.85
C ASP A 110 -23.40 0.79 1.74
N LYS A 111 -23.64 0.89 3.05
CA LYS A 111 -22.61 0.69 4.07
C LYS A 111 -22.08 -0.75 4.16
N ASP A 112 -22.93 -1.74 3.93
CA ASP A 112 -22.54 -3.15 3.98
C ASP A 112 -21.69 -3.51 2.76
N MET A 113 -22.04 -2.95 1.59
CA MET A 113 -21.29 -3.19 0.36
C MET A 113 -19.99 -2.40 0.28
N SER A 114 -20.01 -1.11 0.62
CA SER A 114 -18.78 -0.28 0.61
C SER A 114 -17.73 -0.76 1.62
N ARG A 115 -18.15 -1.45 2.69
CA ARG A 115 -17.23 -2.07 3.66
C ARG A 115 -16.97 -3.57 3.41
N SER A 116 -17.56 -4.16 2.38
CA SER A 116 -17.39 -5.58 2.07
C SER A 116 -15.97 -5.91 1.65
N GLN A 117 -15.35 -6.84 2.38
CA GLN A 117 -14.05 -7.38 2.04
C GLN A 117 -14.08 -8.16 0.72
N GLU A 118 -15.13 -8.93 0.46
CA GLU A 118 -15.30 -9.71 -0.76
C GLU A 118 -15.35 -8.81 -2.00
N LEU A 119 -16.08 -7.68 -1.91
CA LEU A 119 -16.11 -6.70 -2.99
C LEU A 119 -14.73 -6.07 -3.19
N ALA A 120 -14.05 -5.67 -2.11
CA ALA A 120 -12.70 -5.09 -2.22
C ALA A 120 -11.69 -6.07 -2.83
N LEU A 121 -11.75 -7.36 -2.47
CA LEU A 121 -10.94 -8.44 -3.06
C LEU A 121 -11.30 -8.69 -4.53
N LEU A 122 -12.58 -8.60 -4.89
CA LEU A 122 -13.02 -8.69 -6.28
C LEU A 122 -12.40 -7.54 -7.09
N LEU A 123 -12.46 -6.30 -6.60
CA LEU A 123 -11.90 -5.14 -7.27
C LEU A 123 -10.37 -5.19 -7.37
N LEU A 124 -9.68 -5.71 -6.36
CA LEU A 124 -8.24 -6.04 -6.45
C LEU A 124 -7.98 -7.07 -7.57
N SER A 125 -8.81 -8.10 -7.66
CA SER A 125 -8.69 -9.12 -8.71
C SER A 125 -8.93 -8.52 -10.10
N ILE A 126 -9.94 -7.65 -10.24
CA ILE A 126 -10.26 -6.95 -11.50
C ILE A 126 -9.15 -5.96 -11.88
N SER A 127 -8.57 -5.22 -10.93
CA SER A 127 -7.51 -4.24 -11.23
C SER A 127 -6.27 -4.88 -11.83
N SER A 128 -6.00 -6.17 -11.55
CA SER A 128 -4.89 -6.89 -12.21
C SER A 128 -5.03 -7.03 -13.73
N LEU A 129 -6.20 -6.71 -14.31
CA LEU A 129 -6.40 -6.64 -15.77
C LEU A 129 -5.49 -5.61 -16.45
N VAL A 130 -4.99 -4.61 -15.73
CA VAL A 130 -4.00 -3.64 -16.25
C VAL A 130 -2.65 -4.27 -16.58
N ASN A 131 -2.43 -5.53 -16.23
CA ASN A 131 -1.26 -6.31 -16.65
C ASN A 131 -1.47 -7.06 -17.98
N THR A 132 -2.55 -6.75 -18.71
CA THR A 132 -2.95 -7.43 -19.95
C THR A 132 -3.40 -6.41 -20.98
N ASP A 133 -3.66 -6.85 -22.22
CA ASP A 133 -4.13 -5.98 -23.30
C ASP A 133 -5.61 -5.54 -23.16
N PHE A 134 -6.28 -5.92 -22.07
CA PHE A 134 -7.66 -5.52 -21.83
C PHE A 134 -7.74 -4.04 -21.39
N PRO A 135 -8.50 -3.18 -22.11
CA PRO A 135 -8.62 -1.76 -21.78
C PRO A 135 -9.51 -1.55 -20.55
N LEU A 136 -8.93 -1.57 -19.35
CA LEU A 136 -9.65 -1.35 -18.10
C LEU A 136 -9.98 0.15 -17.93
N ALA A 137 -11.26 0.47 -17.75
CA ALA A 137 -11.70 1.82 -17.44
C ALA A 137 -11.41 2.18 -15.96
N SER A 138 -10.16 2.53 -15.65
CA SER A 138 -9.70 2.94 -14.31
C SER A 138 -10.53 4.07 -13.71
N SER A 139 -11.00 5.01 -14.53
CA SER A 139 -11.83 6.15 -14.11
C SER A 139 -13.17 5.76 -13.49
N GLU A 140 -13.75 4.61 -13.86
CA GLU A 140 -14.97 4.08 -13.24
C GLU A 140 -14.68 3.40 -11.89
N LEU A 141 -13.47 2.89 -11.70
CA LEU A 141 -13.05 2.16 -10.50
C LEU A 141 -12.55 3.10 -9.39
N LEU A 142 -11.81 4.14 -9.76
CA LEU A 142 -11.10 5.01 -8.82
C LEU A 142 -12.01 5.69 -7.77
N PRO A 143 -13.18 6.26 -8.13
CA PRO A 143 -14.04 6.93 -7.14
C PRO A 143 -14.46 6.01 -5.99
N PHE A 144 -14.78 4.75 -6.30
CA PHE A 144 -15.14 3.75 -5.30
C PHE A 144 -13.96 3.44 -4.38
N LEU A 145 -12.77 3.18 -4.94
CA LEU A 145 -11.57 2.88 -4.16
C LEU A 145 -11.20 4.03 -3.23
N VAL A 146 -11.19 5.27 -3.73
CA VAL A 146 -10.86 6.47 -2.94
C VAL A 146 -11.89 6.69 -1.83
N ALA A 147 -13.18 6.47 -2.08
CA ALA A 147 -14.22 6.59 -1.07
C ALA A 147 -14.04 5.58 0.08
N VAL A 148 -13.76 4.31 -0.23
CA VAL A 148 -13.50 3.28 0.79
C VAL A 148 -12.25 3.60 1.61
N LEU A 149 -11.18 4.07 0.97
CA LEU A 149 -9.93 4.42 1.65
C LEU A 149 -10.08 5.66 2.53
N SER A 150 -10.94 6.60 2.15
CA SER A 150 -11.23 7.82 2.89
C SER A 150 -12.23 7.63 4.04
N ALA A 151 -12.93 6.49 4.09
CA ALA A 151 -13.88 6.20 5.16
C ALA A 151 -13.17 5.80 6.46
N ASP A 152 -13.42 6.54 7.54
CA ASP A 152 -12.80 6.29 8.85
C ASP A 152 -13.22 4.93 9.44
N ASP A 153 -14.46 4.51 9.19
CA ASP A 153 -15.04 3.27 9.72
C ASP A 153 -14.86 2.05 8.81
N ALA A 154 -14.13 2.18 7.69
CA ALA A 154 -13.82 1.03 6.83
C ALA A 154 -12.70 0.16 7.46
N PRO A 155 -12.92 -1.16 7.62
CA PRO A 155 -11.93 -2.06 8.21
C PRO A 155 -10.62 -2.12 7.40
N ALA A 156 -9.51 -2.36 8.09
CA ALA A 156 -8.22 -2.57 7.43
C ALA A 156 -8.26 -3.71 6.40
N ASP A 157 -9.00 -4.77 6.68
CA ASP A 157 -9.17 -5.92 5.79
C ASP A 157 -9.90 -5.57 4.47
N THR A 158 -10.67 -4.48 4.46
CA THR A 158 -11.31 -3.92 3.26
C THR A 158 -10.40 -2.89 2.59
N LYS A 159 -9.71 -2.05 3.37
CA LYS A 159 -8.78 -1.03 2.85
C LYS A 159 -7.55 -1.64 2.15
N LEU A 160 -7.00 -2.73 2.67
CA LEU A 160 -5.79 -3.37 2.13
C LEU A 160 -5.98 -3.86 0.68
N PRO A 161 -7.06 -4.58 0.33
CA PRO A 161 -7.34 -4.89 -1.07
C PRO A 161 -7.53 -3.66 -1.96
N CYS A 162 -8.17 -2.59 -1.46
CA CYS A 162 -8.29 -1.33 -2.20
C CYS A 162 -6.93 -0.66 -2.45
N LEU A 163 -6.01 -0.68 -1.46
CA LEU A 163 -4.64 -0.21 -1.64
C LEU A 163 -3.88 -1.06 -2.66
N GLY A 164 -4.03 -2.38 -2.61
CA GLY A 164 -3.47 -3.28 -3.63
C GLY A 164 -4.04 -3.00 -5.02
N ALA A 165 -5.31 -2.62 -5.11
CA ALA A 165 -5.92 -2.24 -6.38
C ALA A 165 -5.32 -0.95 -6.92
N LEU A 166 -5.15 0.08 -6.08
CA LEU A 166 -4.45 1.31 -6.46
C LEU A 166 -2.98 1.07 -6.83
N HIS A 167 -2.28 0.14 -6.16
CA HIS A 167 -0.92 -0.23 -6.52
C HIS A 167 -0.84 -0.83 -7.93
N ASN A 168 -1.74 -1.77 -8.27
CA ASN A 168 -1.80 -2.33 -9.63
C ASN A 168 -1.98 -1.24 -10.69
N LEU A 169 -2.87 -0.27 -10.45
CA LEU A 169 -3.10 0.87 -11.35
C LEU A 169 -1.86 1.79 -11.42
N SER A 170 -1.28 2.12 -10.27
CA SER A 170 -0.16 3.07 -10.17
C SER A 170 1.16 2.52 -10.74
N ALA A 171 1.30 1.19 -10.78
CA ALA A 171 2.42 0.52 -11.43
C ALA A 171 2.39 0.63 -12.97
N LYS A 172 1.33 1.18 -13.56
CA LYS A 172 1.16 1.33 -15.01
C LYS A 172 1.10 2.79 -15.42
N LEU A 173 1.97 3.16 -16.38
CA LEU A 173 2.09 4.54 -16.88
C LEU A 173 0.78 5.09 -17.45
N GLU A 174 -0.06 4.24 -18.03
CA GLU A 174 -1.37 4.59 -18.58
C GLU A 174 -2.40 5.02 -17.52
N HIS A 175 -2.29 4.53 -16.27
CA HIS A 175 -3.29 4.76 -15.22
C HIS A 175 -2.76 5.64 -14.08
N VAL A 176 -1.45 5.69 -13.86
CA VAL A 176 -0.84 6.40 -12.72
C VAL A 176 -1.23 7.88 -12.63
N ARG A 177 -1.43 8.55 -13.78
CA ARG A 177 -1.89 9.95 -13.83
C ARG A 177 -3.33 10.10 -13.33
N ASP A 178 -4.20 9.18 -13.69
CA ASP A 178 -5.59 9.17 -13.24
C ASP A 178 -5.66 8.91 -11.73
N VAL A 179 -4.82 8.00 -11.22
CA VAL A 179 -4.72 7.75 -9.78
C VAL A 179 -4.29 9.01 -9.04
N ALA A 180 -3.24 9.70 -9.51
CA ALA A 180 -2.78 10.95 -8.91
C ALA A 180 -3.89 12.01 -8.86
N SER A 181 -4.66 12.14 -9.94
CA SER A 181 -5.73 13.15 -10.08
C SER A 181 -7.05 12.76 -9.41
N SER A 182 -7.15 11.56 -8.83
CA SER A 182 -8.39 11.03 -8.24
C SER A 182 -8.67 11.48 -6.81
N GLY A 183 -7.76 12.27 -6.21
CA GLY A 183 -7.79 12.60 -4.78
C GLY A 183 -7.23 11.48 -3.87
N ALA A 184 -6.66 10.41 -4.45
CA ALA A 184 -6.09 9.31 -3.69
C ALA A 184 -4.94 9.73 -2.76
N VAL A 185 -4.13 10.74 -3.14
CA VAL A 185 -2.96 11.18 -2.38
C VAL A 185 -3.32 11.53 -0.93
N ARG A 186 -4.37 12.32 -0.71
CA ARG A 186 -4.83 12.71 0.63
C ARG A 186 -5.24 11.49 1.47
N ALA A 187 -5.99 10.56 0.90
CA ALA A 187 -6.40 9.33 1.58
C ALA A 187 -5.19 8.46 1.93
N LEU A 188 -4.25 8.31 1.01
CA LEU A 188 -3.02 7.54 1.22
C LEU A 188 -2.13 8.16 2.31
N LEU A 189 -2.02 9.49 2.37
CA LEU A 189 -1.29 10.19 3.42
C LEU A 189 -1.90 9.95 4.80
N ALA A 190 -3.23 9.97 4.92
CA ALA A 190 -3.91 9.62 6.18
C ALA A 190 -3.64 8.15 6.56
N LEU A 191 -3.76 7.23 5.60
CA LEU A 191 -3.52 5.79 5.83
C LEU A 191 -2.06 5.43 6.09
N SER A 192 -1.12 6.29 5.70
CA SER A 192 0.31 6.12 6.01
C SER A 192 0.61 6.24 7.51
N LEU A 193 -0.30 6.83 8.29
CA LEU A 193 -0.22 6.98 9.73
C LEU A 193 -0.87 5.82 10.51
N ASP A 194 -1.61 4.93 9.84
CA ASP A 194 -2.20 3.75 10.47
C ASP A 194 -1.26 2.54 10.35
N ARG A 195 -1.00 1.85 11.48
CA ARG A 195 -0.02 0.75 11.55
C ARG A 195 -0.36 -0.43 10.64
N LYS A 196 -1.63 -0.66 10.31
CA LYS A 196 -2.06 -1.79 9.47
C LYS A 196 -1.97 -1.47 7.99
N THR A 197 -2.23 -0.23 7.60
CA THR A 197 -2.26 0.17 6.18
C THR A 197 -1.01 0.90 5.69
N SER A 198 -0.14 1.34 6.60
CA SER A 198 0.96 2.25 6.29
C SER A 198 1.88 1.79 5.18
N GLU A 199 2.33 0.53 5.21
CA GLU A 199 3.30 0.01 4.23
C GLU A 199 2.69 0.05 2.82
N ALA A 200 1.47 -0.43 2.67
CA ALA A 200 0.77 -0.43 1.40
C ALA A 200 0.47 1.00 0.92
N ALA A 201 0.04 1.90 1.82
CA ALA A 201 -0.22 3.29 1.47
C ALA A 201 1.04 4.04 1.02
N LEU A 202 2.15 3.89 1.76
CA LEU A 202 3.45 4.47 1.41
C LEU A 202 4.03 3.89 0.11
N SER A 203 3.78 2.60 -0.17
CA SER A 203 4.17 1.99 -1.45
C SER A 203 3.43 2.63 -2.62
N VAL A 204 2.11 2.80 -2.54
CA VAL A 204 1.33 3.45 -3.60
C VAL A 204 1.75 4.91 -3.78
N LEU A 205 1.97 5.66 -2.68
CA LEU A 205 2.53 7.01 -2.76
C LEU A 205 3.89 7.03 -3.48
N GLY A 206 4.72 6.00 -3.26
CA GLY A 206 6.00 5.82 -3.94
C GLY A 206 5.84 5.71 -5.46
N ASP A 207 4.86 4.93 -5.92
CA ASP A 207 4.55 4.81 -7.35
C ASP A 207 4.08 6.16 -7.92
N LEU A 208 3.21 6.88 -7.20
CA LEU A 208 2.72 8.20 -7.61
C LEU A 208 3.84 9.26 -7.66
N ALA A 209 4.82 9.18 -6.75
CA ALA A 209 5.98 10.08 -6.69
C ALA A 209 6.85 10.02 -7.95
N ALA A 210 6.79 8.92 -8.70
CA ALA A 210 7.48 8.80 -9.99
C ALA A 210 6.94 9.79 -11.04
N THR A 211 5.69 10.26 -10.88
CA THR A 211 5.04 11.20 -11.79
C THR A 211 5.11 12.65 -11.29
N ALA A 212 5.06 13.62 -12.22
CA ALA A 212 4.98 15.04 -11.83
C ALA A 212 3.68 15.36 -11.09
N ALA A 213 2.54 14.90 -11.61
CA ALA A 213 1.23 15.10 -10.99
C ALA A 213 1.17 14.57 -9.56
N GLY A 214 1.65 13.35 -9.31
CA GLY A 214 1.67 12.78 -7.96
C GLY A 214 2.58 13.56 -7.00
N ARG A 215 3.71 14.08 -7.47
CA ARG A 215 4.58 14.95 -6.65
C ARG A 215 3.92 16.28 -6.33
N GLU A 216 3.31 16.93 -7.32
CA GLU A 216 2.60 18.21 -7.13
C GLU A 216 1.49 18.07 -6.08
N GLU A 217 0.63 17.06 -6.21
CA GLU A 217 -0.42 16.77 -5.23
C GLU A 217 0.13 16.52 -3.81
N MET A 218 1.23 15.77 -3.69
CA MET A 218 1.89 15.57 -2.39
C MET A 218 2.55 16.84 -1.85
N GLU A 219 3.04 17.73 -2.71
CA GLU A 219 3.64 19.00 -2.28
C GLU A 219 2.60 20.00 -1.78
N GLU A 220 1.41 19.98 -2.38
CA GLU A 220 0.28 20.83 -2.00
C GLU A 220 -0.39 20.38 -0.69
N ASP A 221 -0.40 19.08 -0.38
CA ASP A 221 -0.97 18.58 0.87
C ASP A 221 -0.07 18.85 2.09
N GLU A 222 -0.54 19.72 2.99
CA GLU A 222 0.17 20.10 4.23
C GLU A 222 0.42 18.93 5.20
N ALA A 223 -0.33 17.82 5.08
CA ALA A 223 -0.12 16.64 5.90
C ALA A 223 1.09 15.80 5.43
N ALA A 224 1.52 15.94 4.18
CA ALA A 224 2.55 15.07 3.60
C ALA A 224 3.88 15.11 4.37
N PRO A 225 4.47 16.28 4.70
CA PRO A 225 5.71 16.32 5.47
C PRO A 225 5.59 15.65 6.84
N ARG A 226 4.44 15.81 7.52
CA ARG A 226 4.21 15.21 8.84
C ARG A 226 4.11 13.70 8.74
N ALA A 227 3.30 13.20 7.81
CA ALA A 227 3.11 11.78 7.57
C ALA A 227 4.44 11.06 7.31
N LEU A 228 5.29 11.64 6.45
CA LEU A 228 6.59 11.06 6.11
C LEU A 228 7.58 11.09 7.28
N VAL A 229 7.63 12.19 8.04
CA VAL A 229 8.49 12.28 9.24
C VAL A 229 8.06 11.24 10.28
N GLU A 230 6.77 11.11 10.52
CA GLU A 230 6.23 10.16 11.50
C GLU A 230 6.52 8.71 11.09
N ALA A 231 6.25 8.33 9.83
CA ALA A 231 6.55 6.99 9.32
C ALA A 231 8.05 6.62 9.38
N MET A 232 8.96 7.61 9.27
CA MET A 232 10.40 7.38 9.46
C MET A 232 10.78 7.02 10.91
N THR A 233 9.97 7.40 11.90
CA THR A 233 10.24 7.10 13.32
C THR A 233 9.83 5.69 13.74
N TRP A 234 9.15 4.93 12.87
CA TRP A 234 8.64 3.60 13.21
C TRP A 234 9.74 2.53 13.10
N HIS A 235 10.50 2.37 14.19
CA HIS A 235 11.68 1.49 14.23
C HIS A 235 11.39 0.00 14.06
N ASP A 236 10.15 -0.44 14.26
CA ASP A 236 9.67 -1.82 14.07
C ASP A 236 9.11 -2.06 12.66
N ALA A 237 9.12 -1.05 11.78
CA ALA A 237 8.57 -1.10 10.43
C ALA A 237 9.60 -0.67 9.37
N PRO A 238 10.64 -1.48 9.09
CA PRO A 238 11.75 -1.09 8.21
C PRO A 238 11.29 -0.74 6.80
N ARG A 239 10.27 -1.43 6.27
CA ARG A 239 9.70 -1.12 4.95
C ARG A 239 8.99 0.23 4.92
N CYS A 240 8.28 0.59 5.99
CA CYS A 240 7.67 1.93 6.09
C CYS A 240 8.75 3.01 6.09
N GLN A 241 9.84 2.81 6.85
CA GLN A 241 10.97 3.74 6.86
C GLN A 241 11.63 3.88 5.48
N GLU A 242 11.80 2.79 4.73
CA GLU A 242 12.36 2.83 3.37
C GLU A 242 11.52 3.65 2.40
N HIS A 243 10.20 3.43 2.40
CA HIS A 243 9.27 4.18 1.55
C HIS A 243 9.17 5.65 1.98
N ALA A 244 9.05 5.91 3.28
CA ALA A 244 8.98 7.27 3.81
C ALA A 244 10.27 8.06 3.52
N ALA A 245 11.44 7.44 3.66
CA ALA A 245 12.72 8.07 3.30
C ALA A 245 12.83 8.31 1.79
N TYR A 246 12.30 7.42 0.94
CA TYR A 246 12.23 7.64 -0.51
C TYR A 246 11.35 8.84 -0.86
N LEU A 247 10.12 8.88 -0.33
CA LEU A 247 9.19 9.98 -0.55
C LEU A 247 9.77 11.31 -0.04
N ALA A 248 10.36 11.30 1.16
CA ALA A 248 11.05 12.47 1.70
C ALA A 248 12.22 12.91 0.79
N MET A 249 12.97 11.96 0.22
CA MET A 249 14.03 12.25 -0.74
C MET A 249 13.48 12.93 -2.00
N VAL A 250 12.39 12.41 -2.57
CA VAL A 250 11.77 12.94 -3.79
C VAL A 250 11.27 14.38 -3.55
N LEU A 251 10.50 14.61 -2.50
CA LEU A 251 9.94 15.92 -2.18
C LEU A 251 11.02 16.92 -1.74
N ALA A 252 12.08 16.46 -1.07
CA ALA A 252 13.16 17.33 -0.61
C ALA A 252 14.17 17.69 -1.70
N HIS A 253 14.31 16.92 -2.79
CA HIS A 253 15.38 17.13 -3.79
C HIS A 253 15.25 18.50 -4.49
N GLY A 254 14.03 18.86 -4.92
CA GLY A 254 13.78 20.08 -5.69
C GLY A 254 13.14 21.24 -4.90
N SER A 255 12.53 20.98 -3.75
CA SER A 255 11.65 21.96 -3.10
C SER A 255 12.21 22.51 -1.78
N ARG A 256 12.70 23.77 -1.82
CA ARG A 256 13.12 24.50 -0.60
C ARG A 256 11.98 24.66 0.39
N LEU A 257 10.75 24.81 -0.10
CA LEU A 257 9.55 24.88 0.74
C LEU A 257 9.36 23.58 1.52
N GLN A 258 9.41 22.43 0.84
CA GLN A 258 9.29 21.13 1.49
C GLN A 258 10.40 20.87 2.50
N ARG A 259 11.66 21.19 2.17
CA ARG A 259 12.77 21.10 3.13
C ARG A 259 12.51 21.94 4.38
N ARG A 260 11.99 23.17 4.24
CA ARG A 260 11.63 24.02 5.39
C ARG A 260 10.48 23.44 6.22
N ARG A 261 9.41 22.94 5.56
CA ARG A 261 8.27 22.30 6.24
C ARG A 261 8.74 21.08 7.04
N MET A 262 9.49 20.17 6.41
CA MET A 262 10.05 18.99 7.07
C MET A 262 11.02 19.36 8.21
N ARG A 263 11.85 20.41 8.06
CA ARG A 263 12.76 20.88 9.13
C ARG A 263 11.99 21.29 10.39
N ARG A 264 10.86 22.00 10.25
CA ARG A 264 10.01 22.43 11.37
C ARG A 264 9.40 21.25 12.12
N LEU A 265 9.16 20.15 11.42
CA LEU A 265 8.63 18.91 11.98
C LEU A 265 9.71 17.99 12.56
N GLY A 266 10.98 18.43 12.60
CA GLY A 266 12.06 17.64 13.19
C GLY A 266 12.63 16.55 12.30
N VAL A 267 12.46 16.65 10.97
CA VAL A 267 12.95 15.62 10.01
C VAL A 267 14.45 15.30 10.17
N VAL A 268 15.27 16.27 10.57
CA VAL A 268 16.72 16.07 10.74
C VAL A 268 16.99 15.03 11.83
N GLN A 269 16.25 15.04 12.93
CA GLN A 269 16.39 14.06 14.00
C GLN A 269 15.96 12.67 13.52
N ALA A 270 14.81 12.57 12.86
CA ALA A 270 14.33 11.31 12.29
C ALA A 270 15.32 10.73 11.27
N LEU A 271 15.89 11.57 10.39
CA LEU A 271 16.89 11.14 9.40
C LEU A 271 18.20 10.69 10.04
N LEU A 272 18.66 11.35 11.12
CA LEU A 272 19.85 10.89 11.86
C LEU A 272 19.60 9.50 12.45
N GLU A 273 18.45 9.28 13.06
CA GLU A 273 18.07 7.96 13.60
C GLU A 273 17.97 6.90 12.50
N VAL A 274 17.29 7.19 11.39
CA VAL A 274 17.20 6.27 10.23
C VAL A 274 18.58 6.00 9.63
N SER A 275 19.47 6.99 9.57
CA SER A 275 20.84 6.82 9.05
C SER A 275 21.71 5.90 9.90
N LEU A 276 21.39 5.77 11.20
CA LEU A 276 22.13 4.92 12.14
C LEU A 276 21.48 3.55 12.33
N LEU A 277 20.15 3.48 12.33
CA LEU A 277 19.38 2.32 12.79
C LEU A 277 18.45 1.71 11.74
N GLY A 278 18.24 2.40 10.61
CA GLY A 278 17.36 1.93 9.53
C GLY A 278 17.97 0.79 8.73
N SER A 279 17.24 0.31 7.73
CA SER A 279 17.77 -0.67 6.77
C SER A 279 18.90 -0.07 5.91
N PRO A 280 19.77 -0.88 5.27
CA PRO A 280 20.83 -0.36 4.41
C PRO A 280 20.33 0.55 3.28
N LEU A 281 19.08 0.36 2.81
CA LEU A 281 18.46 1.21 1.81
C LEU A 281 18.00 2.54 2.43
N ALA A 282 17.29 2.49 3.56
CA ALA A 282 16.83 3.68 4.27
C ALA A 282 18.01 4.55 4.76
N GLN A 283 19.09 3.92 5.25
CA GLN A 283 20.30 4.61 5.69
C GLN A 283 20.94 5.45 4.58
N ARG A 284 21.12 4.85 3.38
CA ARG A 284 21.70 5.55 2.22
C ARG A 284 20.86 6.74 1.78
N ARG A 285 19.53 6.58 1.76
CA ARG A 285 18.59 7.67 1.45
C ARG A 285 18.66 8.76 2.51
N ALA A 286 18.60 8.39 3.79
CA ALA A 286 18.65 9.35 4.90
C ALA A 286 19.95 10.17 4.92
N ALA A 287 21.09 9.50 4.74
CA ALA A 287 22.39 10.16 4.64
C ALA A 287 22.43 11.16 3.47
N LYS A 288 21.84 10.81 2.31
CA LYS A 288 21.77 11.72 1.17
C LYS A 288 20.91 12.95 1.45
N ILE A 289 19.75 12.76 2.07
CA ILE A 289 18.86 13.88 2.43
C ILE A 289 19.56 14.82 3.41
N LEU A 290 20.24 14.30 4.43
CA LEU A 290 20.99 15.10 5.41
C LEU A 290 22.05 16.01 4.77
N GLN A 291 22.67 15.59 3.67
CA GLN A 291 23.61 16.44 2.91
C GLN A 291 22.93 17.71 2.39
N TRP A 292 21.71 17.60 1.85
CA TRP A 292 20.94 18.76 1.36
C TRP A 292 20.57 19.73 2.49
N PHE A 293 20.25 19.21 3.67
CA PHE A 293 19.99 20.04 4.85
C PHE A 293 21.23 20.76 5.37
N LYS A 294 22.42 20.14 5.23
CA LYS A 294 23.71 20.74 5.60
C LYS A 294 24.13 21.85 4.63
N GLU A 295 24.07 21.59 3.33
CA GLU A 295 24.42 22.55 2.28
C GLU A 295 23.60 23.84 2.41
N GLU A 296 22.28 23.72 2.62
CA GLU A 296 21.40 24.89 2.79
C GLU A 296 21.72 25.69 4.08
N GLY A 297 22.17 25.02 5.14
CA GLY A 297 22.65 25.69 6.35
C GLY A 297 23.94 26.49 6.11
N GLN A 298 24.86 25.93 5.33
CA GLN A 298 26.13 26.57 4.97
C GLN A 298 25.93 27.75 4.01
N ASP A 299 25.01 27.64 3.05
CA ASP A 299 24.66 28.74 2.14
C ASP A 299 24.07 29.93 2.90
N ARG A 300 23.25 29.70 3.93
CA ARG A 300 22.74 30.78 4.80
C ARG A 300 23.87 31.46 5.58
N ILE A 301 24.81 30.69 6.13
CA ILE A 301 25.95 31.24 6.88
C ILE A 301 26.85 32.06 5.95
N ARG A 302 27.11 31.58 4.72
CA ARG A 302 27.88 32.31 3.71
C ARG A 302 27.17 33.57 3.21
N ALA A 303 25.86 33.53 2.99
CA ALA A 303 25.07 34.70 2.57
C ALA A 303 25.01 35.81 3.66
N HIS A 304 25.13 35.45 4.94
CA HIS A 304 25.25 36.41 6.04
C HIS A 304 26.71 36.77 6.40
N SER A 305 27.69 36.18 5.71
CA SER A 305 29.12 36.48 5.85
C SER A 305 29.62 37.21 4.59
N GLY A 306 29.20 38.47 4.40
CA GLY A 306 29.77 39.35 3.39
C GLY A 306 31.26 39.65 3.67
N PRO A 307 32.02 40.15 2.67
CA PRO A 307 33.46 40.34 2.83
C PRO A 307 33.73 41.42 3.87
N ARG A 308 34.35 41.04 5.00
CA ARG A 308 35.08 41.99 5.83
C ARG A 308 36.27 42.46 5.01
N MET A 309 36.19 43.68 4.48
CA MET A 309 37.36 44.41 4.00
C MET A 309 38.38 44.44 5.14
N GLU A 310 39.57 43.92 4.88
CA GLU A 310 40.73 44.09 5.74
C GLU A 310 41.06 45.59 5.84
N GLY A 311 41.11 46.08 7.08
CA GLY A 311 41.51 47.45 7.38
C GLY A 311 41.55 47.69 8.87
N ALA A 312 42.77 47.76 9.40
CA ALA A 312 43.17 48.23 10.73
C ALA A 312 43.16 47.23 11.91
N SER A 313 44.37 46.75 12.20
CA SER A 313 45.10 46.86 13.47
C SER A 313 44.39 46.49 14.78
N SER A 314 44.91 45.38 15.36
CA SER A 314 45.16 45.14 16.79
C SER A 314 44.29 45.86 17.83
N ALA A 315 43.35 45.11 18.40
CA ALA A 315 43.04 45.22 19.83
C ALA A 315 42.66 43.82 20.35
N SER A 316 43.55 43.25 21.15
CA SER A 316 43.29 42.09 21.99
C SER A 316 42.21 42.43 23.00
N CYS A 317 41.03 41.83 22.85
CA CYS A 317 40.02 41.77 23.90
C CYS A 317 39.79 40.29 24.22
N ASP A 318 40.49 39.85 25.26
CA ASP A 318 40.24 38.60 25.96
C ASP A 318 38.88 38.72 26.69
N GLY A 319 37.94 37.83 26.38
CA GLY A 319 36.60 37.88 26.95
C GLY A 319 35.57 37.09 26.15
N GLY A 320 35.48 35.77 26.37
CA GLY A 320 34.40 34.96 25.80
C GLY A 320 34.57 33.43 25.83
N GLY A 321 35.48 32.90 26.66
CA GLY A 321 35.81 31.47 26.69
C GLY A 321 34.74 30.56 27.30
N GLU A 322 33.84 31.07 28.15
CA GLU A 322 32.86 30.22 28.87
C GLU A 322 31.68 29.79 28.01
N GLY A 323 31.06 30.70 27.25
CA GLY A 323 29.87 30.36 26.44
C GLY A 323 30.14 29.39 25.28
N ALA A 324 31.36 29.38 24.74
CA ALA A 324 31.77 28.41 23.71
C ALA A 324 32.04 27.02 24.32
N LYS A 325 32.61 26.98 25.53
CA LYS A 325 32.89 25.76 26.27
C LYS A 325 31.60 25.09 26.76
N ASP A 326 30.64 25.89 27.22
CA ASP A 326 29.32 25.39 27.66
C ASP A 326 28.51 24.79 26.51
N ARG A 327 28.54 25.42 25.33
CA ARG A 327 27.91 24.85 24.12
C ARG A 327 28.57 23.53 23.72
N ARG A 328 29.89 23.43 23.80
CA ARG A 328 30.64 22.20 23.51
C ARG A 328 30.28 21.09 24.50
N ASN A 329 30.22 21.42 25.79
CA ASN A 329 29.83 20.51 26.85
C ASN A 329 28.36 20.05 26.72
N ALA A 330 27.46 20.91 26.25
CA ALA A 330 26.07 20.56 25.98
C ALA A 330 25.96 19.58 24.81
N VAL A 331 26.69 19.83 23.71
CA VAL A 331 26.75 18.91 22.56
C VAL A 331 27.31 17.56 22.98
N ASP A 332 28.39 17.51 23.76
CA ASP A 332 28.99 16.25 24.24
C ASP A 332 28.03 15.46 25.14
N ARG A 333 27.21 16.12 25.97
CA ARG A 333 26.17 15.46 26.76
C ARG A 333 25.08 14.85 25.89
N ILE A 334 24.64 15.57 24.85
CA ILE A 334 23.61 15.08 23.92
C ILE A 334 24.15 13.87 23.13
N VAL A 335 25.39 13.94 22.63
CA VAL A 335 26.04 12.84 21.93
C VAL A 335 26.14 11.61 22.83
N LYS A 336 26.60 11.77 24.08
CA LYS A 336 26.68 10.68 25.06
C LYS A 336 25.32 10.06 25.35
N GLN A 337 24.28 10.87 25.55
CA GLN A 337 22.91 10.36 25.79
C GLN A 337 22.37 9.59 24.59
N SER A 338 22.65 10.06 23.37
CA SER A 338 22.22 9.38 22.14
C SER A 338 22.93 8.04 21.96
N LEU A 339 24.22 7.98 22.29
CA LEU A 339 25.04 6.78 22.21
C LEU A 339 24.61 5.73 23.26
N ASP A 340 24.28 6.17 24.48
CA ASP A 340 23.77 5.31 25.55
C ASP A 340 22.38 4.73 25.23
N ARG A 341 21.47 5.55 24.68
CA ARG A 341 20.17 5.07 24.19
C ARG A 341 20.33 4.06 23.04
N ASN A 342 21.25 4.32 22.12
CA ASN A 342 21.54 3.43 21.01
C ASN A 342 22.08 2.08 21.50
N MET A 343 23.06 2.09 22.41
CA MET A 343 23.61 0.87 23.01
C MET A 343 22.55 0.07 23.79
N LYS A 344 21.68 0.73 24.55
CA LYS A 344 20.53 0.09 25.21
C LYS A 344 19.58 -0.58 24.22
N SER A 345 19.32 0.04 23.06
CA SER A 345 18.48 -0.54 22.01
C SER A 345 19.14 -1.75 21.34
N ILE A 346 20.44 -1.70 21.08
CA ILE A 346 21.21 -2.82 20.52
C ILE A 346 21.19 -4.00 21.50
N LEU A 347 21.44 -3.74 22.79
CA LEU A 347 21.43 -4.78 23.84
C LEU A 347 20.06 -5.43 24.00
N ARG A 348 18.96 -4.67 23.91
CA ARG A 348 17.59 -5.23 23.89
C ARG A 348 17.35 -6.14 22.69
N ARG A 349 17.89 -5.81 21.51
CA ARG A 349 17.78 -6.66 20.31
C ARG A 349 18.63 -7.92 20.42
N ALA A 350 19.85 -7.80 20.96
CA ALA A 350 20.73 -8.94 21.20
C ALA A 350 20.12 -9.91 22.21
N THR A 351 19.59 -9.42 23.33
CA THR A 351 18.93 -10.24 24.36
C THR A 351 17.64 -10.88 23.84
N ALA A 352 16.80 -10.16 23.08
CA ALA A 352 15.63 -10.74 22.42
C ALA A 352 16.00 -11.81 21.38
N SER A 353 17.14 -11.68 20.70
CA SER A 353 17.64 -12.70 19.77
C SER A 353 18.17 -13.96 20.49
N VAL A 354 18.74 -13.81 21.69
CA VAL A 354 19.17 -14.92 22.54
C VAL A 354 17.97 -15.69 23.10
N ASP A 355 16.90 -14.99 23.49
CA ASP A 355 15.63 -15.62 23.90
C ASP A 355 14.91 -16.36 22.75
N LEU A 356 15.10 -15.94 21.50
CA LEU A 356 14.59 -16.72 20.34
C LEU A 356 15.44 -17.94 20.00
N THR A 357 16.74 -17.93 20.33
CA THR A 357 17.62 -19.10 20.08
C THR A 357 17.35 -20.25 21.05
N SER A 358 16.90 -19.97 22.26
CA SER A 358 16.40 -20.99 23.21
C SER A 358 15.05 -21.58 22.80
N VAL A 359 14.21 -20.82 22.08
CA VAL A 359 12.93 -21.34 21.53
C VAL A 359 13.13 -22.15 20.24
N LYS A 360 14.17 -21.86 19.44
CA LYS A 360 14.48 -22.60 18.20
C LYS A 360 14.99 -24.04 18.41
N LEU A 361 15.35 -24.43 19.64
CA LEU A 361 15.67 -25.83 19.96
C LEU A 361 14.43 -26.74 20.11
N LEU A 362 13.21 -26.20 20.04
CA LEU A 362 11.96 -26.98 20.13
C LEU A 362 11.22 -27.18 18.80
N VAL A 363 11.75 -26.68 17.68
CA VAL A 363 11.15 -26.91 16.34
C VAL A 363 12.19 -27.50 15.39
N GLY A 364 12.63 -28.71 15.73
CA GLY A 364 13.36 -29.58 14.83
C GLY A 364 12.55 -30.85 14.57
N SER A 365 11.91 -30.95 13.40
CA SER A 365 11.71 -32.19 12.61
C SER A 365 10.78 -31.92 11.43
N SER A 366 11.31 -31.95 10.20
CA SER A 366 10.92 -32.93 9.16
C SER A 366 11.41 -32.53 7.75
N SER A 367 12.52 -33.16 7.37
CA SER A 367 12.99 -33.69 6.08
C SER A 367 12.43 -33.27 4.69
N SER A 368 13.41 -32.87 3.84
CA SER A 368 13.91 -33.54 2.60
C SER A 368 13.20 -33.42 1.25
N LYS A 369 13.94 -32.92 0.24
CA LYS A 369 14.56 -33.65 -0.93
C LYS A 369 15.02 -32.62 -2.00
N SER A 370 16.31 -32.29 -2.14
CA SER A 370 17.35 -32.89 -3.04
C SER A 370 17.04 -32.85 -4.55
N LEU A 371 17.75 -31.97 -5.28
CA LEU A 371 17.91 -31.91 -6.73
C LEU A 371 19.17 -32.71 -7.17
N PRO A 372 19.25 -33.23 -8.41
CA PRO A 372 20.53 -33.49 -9.06
C PRO A 372 20.83 -32.52 -10.20
N CYS A 373 22.11 -32.13 -10.27
CA CYS A 373 22.76 -31.40 -11.36
C CYS A 373 22.85 -32.26 -12.62
N GLU A 374 22.62 -31.66 -13.79
CA GLU A 374 23.17 -32.15 -15.06
C GLU A 374 24.23 -31.19 -15.59
N THR A 375 25.34 -31.80 -15.96
CA THR A 375 26.58 -31.22 -16.48
C THR A 375 26.46 -30.87 -17.95
N LEU A 376 26.79 -29.63 -18.29
CA LEU A 376 27.00 -29.14 -19.66
C LEU A 376 28.48 -29.28 -20.04
N HIS A 377 28.75 -29.92 -21.18
CA HIS A 377 29.66 -29.47 -22.26
C HIS A 377 29.98 -30.63 -23.23
N PRO A 378 30.35 -30.32 -24.49
CA PRO A 378 29.87 -29.29 -25.41
C PRO A 378 28.96 -29.85 -26.52
#